data_AF-V6JTN0-F1
#
_entry.id   AF-V6JTN0-F1
#
_cell.length_a   1.000
_cell.length_b   1.000
_cell.length_c   1.000
_cell.angle_alpha   90.00
_cell.angle_beta   90.00
_cell.angle_gamma   90.00
#
_symmetry.space_group_name_H-M   'P 1'
#
loop_
_entity.id
_entity.type
_entity.pdbx_description
1 polymer ?
#
loop_
_entity_poly.entity_id
_entity_poly.type
_entity_poly.pdbx_seq_one_letter_code
_entity_poly.pdbx_strand_id
1 'polypeptide(L)'
;MRFLLWTLLGAVLFALGATLSAAAGTDYVKKGSNQLGPAIMGLTLLWYPFVLYSCLGALSRLKKARRVLEGFPWLELPTLRKSGRESTGIAVQLPLPGSAQKAFGDGSAGAADDGAQWSPTMCARDPRRYNRWDAQLERGAWFAGDPVRWGVLALPGGAGLMTIHASMANLSADRTSAGKELEGVLASAPSRS
;
A
#
# COMPACT_ATOMS: atom_id res chain seq x y z
N MET A 1 3.81 -20.42 -6.95
CA MET A 1 3.59 -21.80 -6.46
C MET A 1 2.65 -21.89 -5.25
N ARG A 2 2.85 -21.14 -4.15
CA ARG A 2 1.95 -21.24 -2.96
C ARG A 2 0.47 -20.97 -3.26
N PHE A 3 0.14 -20.02 -4.15
CA PHE A 3 -1.24 -19.68 -4.50
C PHE A 3 -2.02 -20.82 -5.16
N LEU A 4 -1.42 -21.49 -6.15
CA LEU A 4 -2.00 -22.67 -6.81
C LEU A 4 -2.28 -23.80 -5.81
N LEU A 5 -1.38 -23.97 -4.83
CA LEU A 5 -1.56 -24.93 -3.76
C LEU A 5 -2.79 -24.60 -2.90
N TRP A 6 -2.98 -23.33 -2.53
CA TRP A 6 -4.14 -22.89 -1.73
C TRP A 6 -5.47 -22.94 -2.50
N THR A 7 -5.46 -22.64 -3.80
CA THR A 7 -6.66 -22.77 -4.64
C THR A 7 -7.02 -24.22 -4.88
N LEU A 8 -6.04 -25.09 -5.10
CA LEU A 8 -6.26 -26.54 -5.21
C LEU A 8 -6.75 -27.12 -3.88
N LEU A 9 -6.14 -26.74 -2.75
CA LEU A 9 -6.58 -27.18 -1.43
C LEU A 9 -8.02 -26.74 -1.15
N GLY A 10 -8.39 -25.50 -1.50
CA GLY A 10 -9.75 -24.99 -1.39
C GLY A 10 -10.73 -25.74 -2.28
N ALA A 11 -10.36 -26.05 -3.53
CA ALA A 11 -11.18 -26.83 -4.46
C ALA A 11 -11.38 -28.27 -3.98
N VAL A 12 -10.33 -28.91 -3.45
CA VAL A 12 -10.40 -30.25 -2.87
C VAL A 12 -11.29 -30.27 -1.63
N LEU A 13 -11.14 -29.29 -0.72
CA LEU A 13 -11.99 -29.16 0.47
C LEU A 13 -13.46 -28.88 0.10
N PHE A 14 -13.71 -28.08 -0.93
CA PHE A 14 -15.04 -27.82 -1.45
C PHE A 14 -15.67 -29.08 -2.05
N ALA A 15 -14.93 -29.81 -2.89
CA ALA A 15 -15.37 -31.10 -3.43
C ALA A 15 -15.64 -32.12 -2.31
N LEU A 16 -14.76 -32.18 -1.30
CA LEU A 16 -14.94 -33.03 -0.14
C LEU A 16 -16.21 -32.65 0.64
N GLY A 17 -16.45 -31.36 0.89
CA GLY A 17 -17.66 -30.86 1.55
C GLY A 17 -18.93 -31.17 0.77
N ALA A 18 -18.91 -31.00 -0.55
CA ALA A 18 -20.03 -31.33 -1.42
C ALA A 18 -20.32 -32.85 -1.43
N THR A 19 -19.28 -33.69 -1.52
CA THR A 19 -19.44 -35.16 -1.46
C THR A 19 -19.95 -35.64 -0.10
N LEU A 20 -19.46 -35.06 1.01
CA LEU A 20 -19.95 -35.35 2.36
C LEU A 20 -21.40 -34.87 2.56
N SER A 21 -21.78 -33.73 1.99
CA SER A 21 -23.16 -33.22 2.04
C SER A 21 -24.12 -34.07 1.20
N ALA A 22 -23.67 -34.56 0.04
CA ALA A 22 -24.45 -35.46 -0.81
C ALA A 22 -24.61 -36.84 -0.17
N ALA A 23 -23.55 -37.36 0.48
CA ALA A 23 -23.60 -38.62 1.22
C ALA A 23 -24.40 -38.50 2.53
N ALA A 24 -24.40 -37.34 3.19
CA ALA A 24 -25.23 -37.12 4.37
C ALA A 24 -26.73 -37.15 4.05
N GLY A 25 -27.12 -36.73 2.83
CA GLY A 25 -28.50 -36.76 2.33
C GLY A 25 -29.22 -38.10 2.47
N THR A 26 -28.48 -39.21 2.48
CA THR A 26 -29.04 -40.57 2.56
C THR A 26 -29.15 -41.12 3.99
N ASP A 27 -28.49 -40.52 4.99
CA ASP A 27 -28.39 -41.03 6.36
C ASP A 27 -29.04 -40.15 7.44
N TYR A 28 -29.73 -39.06 7.07
CA TYR A 28 -30.32 -38.07 8.00
C TYR A 28 -31.37 -38.60 9.00
N VAL A 29 -31.78 -39.87 8.93
CA VAL A 29 -32.86 -40.40 9.80
C VAL A 29 -32.35 -40.85 11.18
N LYS A 30 -31.04 -41.05 11.39
CA LYS A 30 -30.53 -41.52 12.69
C LYS A 30 -29.35 -40.70 13.20
N LYS A 31 -29.58 -40.07 14.36
CA LYS A 31 -28.60 -39.54 15.34
C LYS A 31 -28.07 -38.14 15.06
N GLY A 32 -28.37 -37.25 16.00
CA GLY A 32 -28.04 -35.82 15.96
C GLY A 32 -26.55 -35.51 16.04
N SER A 33 -26.26 -34.22 15.75
CA SER A 33 -24.99 -33.47 15.88
C SER A 33 -24.07 -33.29 14.66
N ASN A 34 -24.55 -33.43 13.42
CA ASN A 34 -23.69 -33.28 12.23
C ASN A 34 -23.79 -31.88 11.55
N GLN A 35 -23.54 -30.79 12.29
CA GLN A 35 -23.48 -29.42 11.73
C GLN A 35 -22.18 -29.11 10.95
N LEU A 36 -21.20 -30.01 10.97
CA LEU A 36 -19.88 -29.81 10.38
C LEU A 36 -19.88 -29.69 8.84
N GLY A 37 -20.69 -30.47 8.13
CA GLY A 37 -20.78 -30.44 6.66
C GLY A 37 -21.17 -29.07 6.08
N PRO A 38 -22.32 -28.49 6.47
CA PRO A 38 -22.73 -27.16 6.02
C PRO A 38 -21.80 -26.05 6.53
N ALA A 39 -21.19 -26.21 7.71
CA ALA A 39 -20.22 -25.25 8.24
C ALA A 39 -18.93 -25.18 7.38
N ILE A 40 -18.39 -26.34 6.98
CA ILE A 40 -17.22 -26.42 6.09
C ILE A 40 -17.55 -25.81 4.73
N MET A 41 -18.72 -26.15 4.16
CA MET A 41 -19.14 -25.62 2.85
C MET A 41 -19.30 -24.09 2.88
N GLY A 42 -19.93 -23.55 3.93
CA GLY A 42 -20.05 -22.11 4.16
C GLY A 42 -18.70 -21.40 4.30
N LEU A 43 -17.76 -22.01 5.04
CA LEU A 43 -16.40 -21.46 5.21
C LEU A 43 -15.63 -21.41 3.88
N THR A 44 -15.70 -22.46 3.05
CA THR A 44 -15.06 -22.45 1.71
C THR A 44 -15.67 -21.40 0.78
N LEU A 45 -16.99 -21.21 0.84
CA LEU A 45 -17.70 -20.23 0.01
C LEU A 45 -17.32 -18.79 0.37
N LEU A 46 -17.04 -18.51 1.64
CA LEU A 46 -16.55 -17.22 2.14
C LEU A 46 -15.05 -17.02 1.89
N TRP A 47 -14.26 -18.09 1.93
CA TRP A 47 -12.81 -18.03 1.72
C TRP A 47 -12.44 -17.65 0.29
N TYR A 48 -13.15 -18.20 -0.71
CA TYR A 48 -12.88 -17.94 -2.12
C TYR A 48 -12.94 -16.45 -2.52
N PRO A 49 -14.04 -15.69 -2.24
CA PRO A 49 -14.10 -14.26 -2.55
C PRO A 49 -13.07 -13.46 -1.75
N PHE A 50 -12.73 -13.86 -0.52
CA PHE A 50 -11.70 -13.20 0.28
C PHE A 50 -10.30 -13.30 -0.36
N VAL A 51 -9.94 -14.50 -0.84
CA VAL A 51 -8.68 -14.73 -1.56
C VAL A 51 -8.68 -13.97 -2.88
N LEU A 52 -9.78 -14.02 -3.63
CA LEU A 52 -9.92 -13.32 -4.91
C LEU A 52 -9.79 -11.80 -4.75
N TYR A 53 -10.47 -11.23 -3.74
CA TYR A 53 -10.40 -9.80 -3.40
C TYR A 53 -8.96 -9.39 -3.04
N SER A 54 -8.28 -10.20 -2.22
CA SER A 54 -6.87 -9.95 -1.85
C SER A 54 -5.94 -9.97 -3.07
N CYS A 55 -6.18 -10.86 -4.04
CA CYS A 55 -5.38 -10.95 -5.26
C CYS A 55 -5.60 -9.78 -6.22
N LEU A 56 -6.86 -9.36 -6.41
CA LEU A 56 -7.19 -8.20 -7.24
C LEU A 56 -6.55 -6.92 -6.67
N GLY A 57 -6.53 -6.78 -5.34
CA GLY A 57 -5.82 -5.71 -4.65
C GLY A 57 -4.31 -5.71 -4.93
N ALA A 58 -3.65 -6.87 -4.86
CA ALA A 58 -2.23 -6.99 -5.16
C ALA A 58 -1.90 -6.71 -6.64
N LEU A 59 -2.71 -7.25 -7.56
CA LEU A 59 -2.53 -7.04 -9.00
C LEU A 59 -2.73 -5.59 -9.43
N SER A 60 -3.74 -4.91 -8.89
CA SER A 60 -3.97 -3.49 -9.19
C SER A 60 -2.79 -2.62 -8.74
N ARG A 61 -2.17 -2.93 -7.60
CA ARG A 61 -0.96 -2.25 -7.11
C ARG A 61 0.24 -2.50 -8.01
N LEU A 62 0.44 -3.74 -8.47
CA LEU A 62 1.48 -4.08 -9.43
C LEU A 62 1.27 -3.41 -10.78
N LYS A 63 0.03 -3.30 -11.27
CA LYS A 63 -0.28 -2.55 -12.50
C LYS A 63 0.03 -1.07 -12.35
N LYS A 64 -0.28 -0.47 -11.20
CA LYS A 64 0.11 0.91 -10.90
C LYS A 64 1.62 1.06 -10.90
N ALA A 65 2.33 0.22 -10.14
CA ALA A 65 3.79 0.20 -10.11
C ALA A 65 4.39 0.00 -11.51
N ARG A 66 3.82 -0.87 -12.35
CA ARG A 66 4.27 -1.02 -13.73
C ARG A 66 4.09 0.27 -14.54
N ARG A 67 2.94 0.92 -14.45
CA ARG A 67 2.67 2.19 -15.15
C ARG A 67 3.64 3.30 -14.70
N VAL A 68 4.02 3.32 -13.42
CA VAL A 68 5.08 4.20 -12.90
C VAL A 68 6.38 3.96 -13.64
N LEU A 69 6.81 2.70 -13.69
CA LEU A 69 8.10 2.30 -14.25
C LEU A 69 8.16 2.50 -15.77
N GLU A 70 7.03 2.46 -16.45
CA GLU A 70 6.93 2.78 -17.87
C GLU A 70 7.07 4.29 -18.13
N GLY A 71 6.69 5.16 -17.18
CA GLY A 71 6.72 6.61 -17.33
C GLY A 71 7.91 7.34 -16.69
N PHE A 72 8.58 6.71 -15.73
CA PHE A 72 9.64 7.34 -14.93
C PHE A 72 10.91 6.48 -14.90
N PRO A 73 12.09 7.08 -15.19
CA PRO A 73 13.35 6.36 -15.08
C PRO A 73 13.68 6.03 -13.63
N TRP A 74 14.45 4.97 -13.42
CA TRP A 74 15.01 4.65 -12.11
C TRP A 74 16.07 5.67 -11.72
N LEU A 75 15.97 6.18 -10.51
CA LEU A 75 16.91 7.09 -9.87
C LEU A 75 17.53 6.39 -8.66
N GLU A 76 18.85 6.42 -8.57
CA GLU A 76 19.54 5.90 -7.40
C GLU A 76 19.45 6.90 -6.25
N LEU A 77 18.95 6.43 -5.11
CA LEU A 77 18.90 7.18 -3.87
C LEU A 77 19.98 6.62 -2.93
N PRO A 78 20.99 7.42 -2.55
CA PRO A 78 22.09 6.95 -1.73
C PRO A 78 21.64 6.61 -0.31
N THR A 79 20.66 7.35 0.22
CA THR A 79 20.14 7.15 1.58
C THR A 79 18.64 7.40 1.62
N LEU A 80 17.95 6.62 2.46
CA LEU A 80 16.53 6.75 2.73
C LEU A 80 16.34 6.88 4.23
N ARG A 81 15.55 7.88 4.66
CA ARG A 81 15.28 8.08 6.07
C ARG A 81 13.94 7.47 6.43
N LYS A 82 13.96 6.54 7.39
CA LYS A 82 12.74 6.04 8.03
C LYS A 82 12.34 7.00 9.15
N SER A 83 11.15 7.59 9.04
CA SER A 83 10.63 8.55 10.03
C SER A 83 9.73 7.89 11.07
N GLY A 84 9.22 6.67 10.83
CA GLY A 84 8.35 5.98 11.78
C GLY A 84 7.41 4.96 11.14
N ARG A 85 6.30 4.66 11.83
CA ARG A 85 5.24 3.75 11.34
C ARG A 85 3.91 4.48 11.34
N GLU A 86 3.19 4.39 10.23
CA GLU A 86 1.84 4.91 10.08
C GLU A 86 0.81 3.76 10.00
N SER A 87 -0.47 4.08 10.12
CA SER A 87 -1.56 3.10 10.04
C SER A 87 -1.65 2.42 8.66
N THR A 88 -1.17 3.11 7.62
CA THR A 88 -1.24 2.69 6.20
C THR A 88 0.07 2.10 5.67
N GLY A 89 1.19 2.25 6.39
CA GLY A 89 2.51 1.84 5.93
C GLY A 89 3.65 2.32 6.84
N ILE A 90 4.86 2.36 6.28
CA ILE A 90 6.06 2.86 6.98
C ILE A 90 6.34 4.28 6.50
N ALA A 91 6.52 5.20 7.44
CA ALA A 91 6.82 6.59 7.11
C ALA A 91 8.29 6.72 6.67
N VAL A 92 8.51 7.25 5.47
CA VAL A 92 9.82 7.39 4.82
C VAL A 92 9.96 8.78 4.20
N GLN A 93 11.18 9.29 4.16
CA GLN A 93 11.55 10.53 3.49
C GLN A 93 12.66 10.25 2.47
N LEU A 94 12.54 10.86 1.30
CA LEU A 94 13.45 10.73 0.18
C LEU A 94 14.36 11.98 0.15
N PRO A 95 15.64 11.85 -0.19
CA PRO A 95 16.45 13.02 -0.47
C PRO A 95 15.98 13.64 -1.79
N LEU A 96 15.65 14.94 -1.80
CA LEU A 96 15.25 15.63 -3.02
C LEU A 96 16.50 15.97 -3.83
N PRO A 97 16.57 15.59 -5.12
CA PRO A 97 17.66 16.05 -5.99
C PRO A 97 17.56 17.57 -6.18
N GLY A 98 18.70 18.25 -6.38
CA GLY A 98 18.80 19.71 -6.44
C GLY A 98 17.84 20.40 -7.44
N SER A 99 17.37 19.70 -8.47
CA SER A 99 16.36 20.17 -9.42
C SER A 99 14.93 20.19 -8.85
N ALA A 100 14.58 19.23 -7.99
CA ALA A 100 13.29 19.18 -7.28
C ALA A 100 13.28 20.11 -6.06
N GLN A 101 14.45 20.39 -5.50
CA GLN A 101 14.68 21.36 -4.43
C GLN A 101 14.31 22.80 -4.86
N LYS A 102 14.57 23.20 -6.11
CA LYS A 102 14.12 24.49 -6.66
C LYS A 102 12.61 24.61 -6.83
N ALA A 103 11.91 23.52 -7.11
CA ALA A 103 10.45 23.52 -7.25
C ALA A 103 9.73 23.62 -5.88
N PHE A 104 10.44 23.33 -4.79
CA PHE A 104 9.93 23.31 -3.41
C PHE A 104 10.56 24.40 -2.51
N GLY A 105 11.24 25.39 -3.11
CA GLY A 105 11.89 26.48 -2.39
C GLY A 105 10.91 27.38 -1.64
N ASP A 106 11.33 27.76 -0.42
CA ASP A 106 10.86 28.81 0.50
C ASP A 106 9.64 28.59 1.41
N GLY A 107 8.95 27.44 1.36
CA GLY A 107 7.68 27.26 2.08
C GLY A 107 7.68 26.50 3.42
N SER A 108 8.19 25.26 3.49
CA SER A 108 8.01 24.45 4.73
C SER A 108 8.91 23.23 4.93
N ALA A 109 9.95 23.03 4.10
CA ALA A 109 10.87 21.92 4.30
C ALA A 109 11.97 22.35 5.28
N GLY A 110 11.81 22.04 6.57
CA GLY A 110 12.83 22.26 7.59
C GLY A 110 14.18 21.73 7.11
N ALA A 111 15.13 22.64 6.91
CA ALA A 111 16.51 22.31 6.61
C ALA A 111 17.02 21.42 7.75
N ALA A 112 17.28 20.15 7.45
CA ALA A 112 17.95 19.27 8.38
C ALA A 112 19.42 19.73 8.52
N ASP A 113 20.03 19.41 9.67
CA ASP A 113 21.39 19.76 10.11
C ASP A 113 22.49 19.56 9.04
N ASP A 114 22.26 18.66 8.07
CA ASP A 114 23.22 18.30 7.01
C ASP A 114 23.04 19.09 5.68
N GLY A 115 22.16 20.09 5.63
CA GLY A 115 21.92 20.92 4.43
C GLY A 115 21.17 20.22 3.28
N ALA A 116 20.84 18.93 3.43
CA ALA A 116 20.05 18.17 2.46
C ALA A 116 18.54 18.44 2.65
N GLN A 117 17.85 18.81 1.56
CA GLN A 117 16.40 18.98 1.58
C GLN A 117 15.71 17.61 1.41
N TRP A 118 14.85 17.29 2.36
CA TRP A 118 14.10 16.04 2.38
C TRP A 118 12.70 16.22 1.81
N SER A 119 12.18 15.18 1.16
CA SER A 119 10.79 15.13 0.72
C SER A 119 9.84 15.20 1.93
N PRO A 120 8.58 15.63 1.72
CA PRO A 120 7.54 15.41 2.71
C PRO A 120 7.46 13.93 3.09
N THR A 121 7.02 13.65 4.33
CA THR A 121 6.89 12.28 4.83
C THR A 121 5.94 11.45 3.95
N MET A 122 6.41 10.32 3.45
CA MET A 122 5.65 9.41 2.60
C MET A 122 5.39 8.08 3.28
N CYS A 123 4.37 7.36 2.84
CA CYS A 123 4.07 6.00 3.28
C CYS A 123 4.56 4.96 2.27
N ALA A 124 5.58 4.20 2.64
CA ALA A 124 6.03 3.02 1.92
C ALA A 124 5.19 1.78 2.29
N ARG A 125 4.81 1.01 1.27
CA ARG A 125 4.01 -0.22 1.42
C ARG A 125 4.48 -1.31 0.48
N ASP A 126 4.80 -2.48 1.03
CA ASP A 126 5.05 -3.68 0.24
C ASP A 126 3.71 -4.20 -0.35
N PRO A 127 3.64 -4.43 -1.68
CA PRO A 127 2.43 -4.87 -2.36
C PRO A 127 2.00 -6.30 -1.97
N ARG A 128 2.93 -7.12 -1.47
CA ARG A 128 2.72 -8.52 -1.07
C ARG A 128 2.59 -8.67 0.45
N ARG A 129 3.20 -7.80 1.24
CA ARG A 129 3.18 -7.88 2.71
C ARG A 129 2.86 -6.53 3.33
N TYR A 130 1.73 -6.46 4.03
CA TYR A 130 1.34 -5.23 4.72
C TYR A 130 2.36 -4.91 5.84
N ASN A 131 3.01 -3.75 5.77
CA ASN A 131 3.94 -3.20 6.77
C ASN A 131 5.31 -3.89 6.94
N ARG A 132 5.82 -4.59 5.93
CA ARG A 132 7.22 -5.05 5.98
C ARG A 132 8.14 -3.94 5.50
N TRP A 133 9.11 -3.55 6.34
CA TRP A 133 10.24 -2.69 5.95
C TRP A 133 11.45 -3.57 5.67
N ASP A 134 12.26 -3.23 4.67
CA ASP A 134 13.58 -3.82 4.50
C ASP A 134 14.64 -2.80 4.89
N ALA A 135 15.43 -3.11 5.92
CA ALA A 135 16.48 -2.22 6.41
C ALA A 135 17.59 -2.00 5.37
N GLN A 136 17.71 -2.86 4.35
CA GLN A 136 18.65 -2.65 3.25
C GLN A 136 18.30 -1.40 2.43
N LEU A 137 17.02 -0.98 2.40
CA LEU A 137 16.60 0.23 1.67
C LEU A 137 17.21 1.50 2.24
N GLU A 138 17.53 1.53 3.54
CA GLU A 138 18.14 2.71 4.19
C GLU A 138 19.58 2.97 3.71
N ARG A 139 20.25 1.93 3.19
CA ARG A 139 21.65 1.97 2.70
C ARG A 139 21.79 2.21 1.20
N GLY A 140 20.68 2.38 0.50
CA GLY A 140 20.65 2.56 -0.95
C GLY A 140 19.43 1.90 -1.55
N ALA A 141 18.67 2.66 -2.32
CA ALA A 141 17.51 2.16 -3.03
C ALA A 141 17.39 2.81 -4.39
N TRP A 142 16.62 2.18 -5.27
CA TRP A 142 16.19 2.77 -6.51
C TRP A 142 14.77 3.30 -6.36
N PHE A 143 14.54 4.49 -6.88
CA PHE A 143 13.26 5.18 -6.86
C PHE A 143 12.79 5.48 -8.28
N ALA A 144 11.50 5.32 -8.52
CA ALA A 144 10.86 5.77 -9.75
C ALA A 144 9.51 6.40 -9.41
N GLY A 145 9.26 7.60 -9.93
CA GLY A 145 8.00 8.33 -9.74
C GLY A 145 8.19 9.78 -9.30
N ASP A 146 7.16 10.31 -8.66
CA ASP A 146 7.10 11.67 -8.13
C ASP A 146 7.48 11.67 -6.64
N PRO A 147 8.59 12.33 -6.23
CA PRO A 147 9.06 12.37 -4.85
C PRO A 147 8.17 13.18 -3.91
N VAL A 148 7.00 13.64 -4.34
CA VAL A 148 5.99 14.33 -3.52
C VAL A 148 4.68 13.55 -3.40
N ARG A 149 4.25 12.88 -4.47
CA ARG A 149 2.90 12.31 -4.54
C ARG A 149 2.88 10.80 -4.47
N TRP A 150 3.68 10.15 -5.29
CA TRP A 150 3.64 8.70 -5.46
C TRP A 150 4.90 8.19 -6.13
N GLY A 151 5.31 6.96 -5.80
CA GLY A 151 6.43 6.32 -6.48
C GLY A 151 6.57 4.85 -6.15
N VAL A 152 7.66 4.27 -6.63
CA VAL A 152 8.08 2.90 -6.38
C VAL A 152 9.51 2.92 -5.88
N LEU A 153 9.77 2.23 -4.77
CA LEU A 153 11.09 1.90 -4.27
C LEU A 153 11.41 0.46 -4.58
N ALA A 154 12.66 0.18 -4.86
CA ALA A 154 13.20 -1.17 -4.90
C ALA A 154 14.63 -1.16 -4.38
N LEU A 155 15.09 -2.31 -3.91
CA LEU A 155 16.52 -2.54 -3.71
C LEU A 155 17.22 -2.61 -5.08
N PRO A 156 18.53 -2.31 -5.13
CA PRO A 156 19.34 -2.58 -6.32
C PRO A 156 19.13 -4.03 -6.80
N GLY A 157 18.88 -4.20 -8.10
CA GLY A 157 18.50 -5.51 -8.67
C GLY A 157 17.00 -5.83 -8.63
N GLY A 158 16.14 -4.87 -8.25
CA GLY A 158 14.68 -4.97 -8.36
C GLY A 158 13.99 -5.80 -7.28
N ALA A 159 14.72 -6.19 -6.23
CA ALA A 159 14.17 -6.86 -5.06
C ALA A 159 13.44 -5.87 -4.13
N GLY A 160 12.63 -6.37 -3.20
CA GLY A 160 12.05 -5.53 -2.13
C GLY A 160 11.14 -4.40 -2.62
N LEU A 161 10.43 -4.60 -3.73
CA LEU A 161 9.60 -3.58 -4.35
C LEU A 161 8.52 -3.05 -3.38
N MET A 162 8.48 -1.74 -3.19
CA MET A 162 7.51 -1.04 -2.34
C MET A 162 6.89 0.12 -3.09
N THR A 163 5.59 0.32 -2.94
CA THR A 163 4.92 1.53 -3.43
C THR A 163 4.95 2.59 -2.36
N ILE A 164 5.31 3.82 -2.71
CA ILE A 164 5.23 5.00 -1.84
C ILE A 164 4.08 5.90 -2.27
N HIS A 165 3.44 6.52 -1.30
CA HIS A 165 2.39 7.52 -1.49
C HIS A 165 2.49 8.60 -0.43
N ALA A 166 1.93 9.78 -0.67
CA ALA A 166 1.85 10.82 0.35
C ALA A 166 1.22 10.29 1.66
N SER A 167 1.85 10.61 2.79
CA SER A 167 1.33 10.29 4.12
C SER A 167 -0.06 10.91 4.34
N MET A 168 -0.91 10.24 5.10
CA MET A 168 -2.18 10.83 5.53
C MET A 168 -1.97 12.12 6.33
N ALA A 169 -0.90 12.20 7.12
CA ALA A 169 -0.57 13.40 7.89
C ALA A 169 -0.33 14.61 6.97
N ASN A 170 0.37 14.40 5.85
CA ASN A 170 0.61 15.45 4.86
C ASN A 170 -0.68 15.81 4.11
N LEU A 171 -1.51 14.84 3.77
CA LEU A 171 -2.81 15.09 3.13
C LEU A 171 -3.76 15.87 4.05
N SER A 172 -3.71 15.64 5.36
CA SER A 172 -4.47 16.44 6.33
C SER A 172 -3.90 17.84 6.48
N ALA A 173 -2.57 17.98 6.54
CA ALA A 173 -1.92 19.28 6.64
C ALA A 173 -2.22 20.16 5.42
N ASP A 174 -2.20 19.58 4.21
CA ASP A 174 -2.51 20.28 2.96
C ASP A 174 -3.97 20.77 2.90
N ARG A 175 -4.92 19.98 3.44
CA ARG A 175 -6.31 20.44 3.60
C ARG A 175 -6.44 21.59 4.60
N THR A 176 -5.66 21.55 5.69
CA THR A 176 -5.69 22.60 6.70
C THR A 176 -5.03 23.89 6.20
N SER A 177 -3.94 23.81 5.43
CA SER A 177 -3.32 24.99 4.81
C SER A 177 -4.20 25.60 3.73
N ALA A 178 -4.80 24.78 2.86
CA ALA A 178 -5.75 25.26 1.86
C ALA A 178 -6.99 25.92 2.49
N GLY A 179 -7.46 25.39 3.62
CA GLY A 179 -8.53 26.02 4.42
C GLY A 179 -8.13 27.38 4.97
N LYS A 180 -6.92 27.50 5.53
CA LYS A 180 -6.38 28.77 6.05
C LYS A 180 -6.12 29.81 4.95
N GLU A 181 -5.67 29.38 3.78
CA GLU A 181 -5.45 30.26 2.63
C GLU A 181 -6.78 30.78 2.08
N LEU A 182 -7.80 29.91 2.00
CA LEU A 182 -9.16 30.31 1.66
C LEU A 182 -9.75 31.29 2.69
N GLU A 183 -9.56 31.04 3.98
CA GLU A 183 -9.98 31.96 5.05
C GLU A 183 -9.27 33.33 4.95
N GLY A 184 -7.97 33.35 4.63
CA GLY A 184 -7.22 34.57 4.38
C GLY A 184 -7.72 35.34 3.15
N VAL A 185 -8.03 34.63 2.06
CA VAL A 185 -8.62 35.21 0.85
C VAL A 185 -10.01 35.78 1.14
N LEU A 186 -10.86 35.05 1.87
CA LEU A 186 -12.19 35.49 2.27
C LEU A 186 -12.13 36.70 3.23
N ALA A 187 -11.15 36.76 4.13
CA ALA A 187 -10.94 37.89 5.01
C ALA A 187 -10.38 39.13 4.28
N SER A 188 -9.64 38.93 3.18
CA SER A 188 -9.11 40.01 2.34
C SER A 188 -10.08 40.49 1.26
N ALA A 189 -11.19 39.80 1.05
CA ALA A 189 -12.20 40.21 0.09
C ALA A 189 -12.92 41.47 0.62
N PRO A 190 -12.94 42.58 -0.14
CA PRO A 190 -13.65 43.77 0.29
C PRO A 190 -15.14 43.42 0.42
N SER A 191 -15.68 43.63 1.62
CA SER A 191 -17.10 43.51 1.90
C SER A 191 -17.86 44.40 0.91
N ARG A 192 -18.60 43.81 -0.04
CA ARG A 192 -19.55 44.56 -0.85
C ARG A 192 -20.66 45.05 0.09
N SER A 193 -20.54 46.31 0.50
CA SER A 193 -21.64 47.15 1.00
C SER A 193 -22.57 47.52 -0.15
#